data_AF-X1U555-F1
#
_entry.id   AF-X1U555-F1
#
_cell.length_a   1.000
_cell.length_b   1.000
_cell.length_c   1.000
_cell.angle_alpha   90.00
_cell.angle_beta   90.00
_cell.angle_gamma   90.00
#
_symmetry.space_group_name_H-M   'P 1'
#
loop_
_entity.id
_entity.type
_entity.pdbx_description
1 polymer ?
#
loop_
_entity_poly.entity_id
_entity_poly.type
_entity_poly.pdbx_seq_one_letter_code
_entity_poly.pdbx_strand_id
1 'polypeptide(L)'
;MATENTKVNLTGIVLAGGRSSRFGFNKLKIKVDTVPLFIDQIFKLSFFCDEIIVSTSKSHYSIVSSELNKIRIYQKKYDFEKIKVSNIKKYLKTNFKNFP
;
A
#
# COMPACT_ATOMS: atom_id res chain seq x y z
N MET A 1 15.10 17.63 -31.13
CA MET A 1 15.50 17.72 -29.72
C MET A 1 14.69 16.72 -28.94
N ALA A 2 15.30 15.62 -28.49
CA ALA A 2 14.63 14.65 -27.64
C ALA A 2 14.48 15.27 -26.25
N THR A 3 13.24 15.35 -25.76
CA THR A 3 12.97 15.73 -24.37
C THR A 3 13.49 14.61 -23.46
N GLU A 4 14.52 14.90 -22.67
CA GLU A 4 14.95 14.00 -21.60
C GLU A 4 13.76 13.78 -20.65
N ASN A 5 13.20 12.58 -20.67
CA ASN A 5 12.26 12.12 -19.65
C ASN A 5 13.06 11.93 -18.36
N THR A 6 13.25 12.99 -17.58
CA THR A 6 13.77 12.87 -16.22
C THR A 6 12.77 12.06 -15.41
N LYS A 7 13.05 10.77 -15.23
CA LYS A 7 12.26 9.89 -14.37
C LYS A 7 12.27 10.49 -12.97
N VAL A 8 11.13 11.00 -12.53
CA VAL A 8 10.97 11.53 -11.17
C VAL A 8 10.99 10.35 -10.22
N ASN A 9 12.01 10.25 -9.37
CA ASN A 9 12.04 9.27 -8.30
C ASN A 9 10.98 9.62 -7.27
N LEU A 10 10.00 8.75 -7.07
CA LEU A 10 8.90 8.98 -6.13
C LEU A 10 9.12 8.15 -4.85
N THR A 11 9.20 8.83 -3.71
CA THR A 11 9.24 8.18 -2.39
C THR A 11 7.85 8.17 -1.77
N GLY A 12 7.36 6.99 -1.41
CA GLY A 12 6.15 6.79 -0.64
C GLY A 12 6.43 6.67 0.86
N ILE A 13 5.49 7.09 1.71
CA ILE A 13 5.58 6.92 3.16
C ILE A 13 4.35 6.18 3.67
N VAL A 14 4.57 5.11 4.44
CA VAL A 14 3.51 4.38 5.16
C VAL A 14 3.61 4.71 6.66
N LEU A 15 2.57 5.34 7.20
CA LEU A 15 2.46 5.68 8.62
C LEU A 15 1.74 4.55 9.39
N ALA A 16 2.52 3.67 10.00
CA ALA A 16 2.06 2.47 10.71
C ALA A 16 2.04 2.59 12.25
N GLY A 17 2.22 3.80 12.80
CA GLY A 17 2.35 4.05 14.25
C GLY A 17 1.05 4.31 15.03
N GLY A 18 -0.12 4.19 14.42
CA GLY A 18 -1.39 4.61 15.03
C GLY A 18 -1.86 3.72 16.19
N ARG A 19 -2.22 4.34 17.33
CA ARG A 19 -2.66 3.67 18.57
C ARG A 19 -3.93 2.80 18.44
N SER A 20 -4.70 2.98 17.38
CA SER A 20 -5.93 2.22 17.13
C SER A 20 -7.01 2.34 18.23
N SER A 21 -7.03 3.46 18.97
CA SER A 21 -7.95 3.70 20.10
C SER A 21 -9.43 3.46 19.79
N ARG A 22 -9.88 3.82 18.59
CA ARG A 22 -11.28 3.62 18.13
C ARG A 22 -11.64 2.17 17.79
N PHE A 23 -10.64 1.32 17.55
CA PHE A 23 -10.87 -0.05 17.09
C PHE A 23 -10.82 -1.08 18.24
N GLY A 24 -10.34 -0.69 19.43
CA GLY A 24 -10.20 -1.60 20.58
C GLY A 24 -9.06 -2.62 20.47
N PHE A 25 -8.41 -2.74 19.31
CA PHE A 25 -7.26 -3.62 19.09
C PHE A 25 -6.26 -3.01 18.09
N ASN A 26 -5.06 -3.58 18.03
CA ASN A 26 -4.02 -3.13 17.09
C ASN A 26 -4.39 -3.46 15.63
N LYS A 27 -4.69 -2.42 14.83
CA LYS A 27 -5.07 -2.54 13.41
C LYS A 27 -4.01 -3.16 12.51
N LEU A 28 -2.72 -3.17 12.92
CA LEU A 28 -1.66 -3.85 12.17
C LEU A 28 -1.84 -5.38 12.12
N LYS A 29 -2.69 -5.93 12.99
CA LYS A 29 -3.05 -7.37 12.99
C LYS A 29 -4.12 -7.71 11.95
N ILE A 30 -4.78 -6.72 11.35
CA ILE A 30 -5.80 -6.95 10.32
C ILE A 30 -5.15 -7.56 9.09
N LYS A 31 -5.73 -8.66 8.59
CA LYS A 31 -5.30 -9.35 7.38
C LYS A 31 -6.45 -9.46 6.40
N VAL A 32 -6.15 -9.34 5.11
CA VAL A 32 -7.05 -9.65 4.00
C VAL A 32 -6.39 -10.77 3.21
N ASP A 33 -7.10 -11.89 3.01
CA ASP A 33 -6.56 -13.07 2.31
C ASP A 33 -5.18 -13.49 2.80
N THR A 34 -5.00 -13.51 4.12
CA THR A 34 -3.75 -13.85 4.85
C THR A 34 -2.60 -12.84 4.75
N VAL A 35 -2.74 -11.75 4.00
CA VAL A 35 -1.76 -10.66 3.90
C VAL A 35 -2.12 -9.55 4.90
N PRO A 36 -1.18 -9.08 5.75
CA PRO A 36 -1.42 -7.92 6.61
C PRO A 36 -1.83 -6.70 5.77
N LEU A 37 -2.86 -5.98 6.20
CA LEU A 37 -3.41 -4.86 5.44
C LEU A 37 -2.35 -3.79 5.13
N PHE A 38 -1.43 -3.54 6.07
CA PHE A 38 -0.37 -2.55 5.84
C PHE A 38 0.67 -3.02 4.81
N ILE A 39 0.93 -4.34 4.70
CA ILE A 39 1.78 -4.90 3.65
C ILE A 39 1.12 -4.75 2.28
N ASP A 40 -0.20 -4.98 2.20
CA ASP A 40 -0.96 -4.73 0.97
C ASP A 40 -0.84 -3.27 0.51
N GLN A 41 -0.85 -2.30 1.42
CA GLN A 41 -0.59 -0.89 1.07
C GLN A 41 0.84 -0.66 0.54
N ILE A 42 1.85 -1.34 1.09
CA ILE A 42 3.23 -1.27 0.59
C ILE A 42 3.30 -1.80 -0.85
N PHE A 43 2.67 -2.93 -1.15
CA PHE A 43 2.65 -3.45 -2.52
C PHE A 43 1.93 -2.51 -3.49
N LYS A 44 0.81 -1.92 -3.07
CA LYS A 44 0.10 -0.93 -3.89
C LYS A 44 0.93 0.33 -4.15
N LEU A 45 1.67 0.82 -3.16
CA LEU A 45 2.57 1.96 -3.33
C LEU A 45 3.75 1.63 -4.24
N SER A 46 4.24 0.38 -4.22
CA SER A 46 5.40 -0.03 -5.02
C SER A 46 5.18 0.00 -6.54
N PHE A 47 3.93 0.13 -7.00
CA PHE A 47 3.63 0.37 -8.41
C PHE A 47 3.98 1.79 -8.87
N PHE A 48 4.06 2.74 -7.93
CA PHE A 48 4.24 4.16 -8.21
C PHE A 48 5.54 4.71 -7.65
N CYS A 49 5.99 4.15 -6.53
CA CYS A 49 7.14 4.66 -5.77
C CYS A 49 8.37 3.78 -6.00
N ASP A 50 9.52 4.41 -6.21
CA ASP A 50 10.82 3.73 -6.28
C ASP A 50 11.35 3.40 -4.88
N GLU A 51 10.91 4.16 -3.86
CA GLU A 51 11.25 3.95 -2.45
C GLU A 51 10.00 4.01 -1.57
N ILE A 52 9.95 3.18 -0.52
CA ILE A 52 8.89 3.23 0.48
C ILE A 52 9.50 3.26 1.88
N ILE A 53 9.23 4.33 2.61
CA ILE A 53 9.62 4.48 4.02
C ILE A 53 8.44 4.08 4.90
N VAL A 54 8.67 3.16 5.84
CA VAL A 54 7.66 2.78 6.84
C VAL A 54 7.99 3.45 8.17
N SER A 55 7.15 4.40 8.58
CA SER A 55 7.28 5.09 9.87
C SER A 55 6.33 4.45 10.90
N THR A 56 6.87 4.08 12.06
CA THR A 56 6.11 3.41 13.12
C THR A 56 6.55 3.85 14.52
N SER A 57 5.73 3.57 15.52
CA SER A 57 6.08 3.82 16.92
C SER A 57 6.91 2.67 17.51
N LYS A 58 7.67 2.95 18.58
CA LYS A 58 8.44 1.93 19.30
C LYS A 58 7.59 0.72 19.73
N SER A 59 6.36 0.97 20.17
CA SER A 59 5.41 -0.09 20.58
C SER A 59 4.90 -0.97 19.44
N HIS A 60 5.05 -0.53 18.20
CA HIS A 60 4.61 -1.25 17.00
C HIS A 60 5.77 -1.76 16.14
N TYR A 61 7.01 -1.40 16.48
CA TYR A 61 8.20 -1.81 15.73
C TYR A 61 8.32 -3.33 15.57
N SER A 62 8.13 -4.09 16.66
CA SER A 62 8.28 -5.56 16.63
C SER A 62 7.31 -6.22 15.64
N ILE A 63 6.02 -5.84 15.65
CA ILE A 63 5.04 -6.39 14.72
C ILE A 63 5.32 -5.94 13.28
N VAL A 64 5.65 -4.67 13.05
CA VAL A 64 5.98 -4.16 11.71
C VAL A 64 7.20 -4.88 11.14
N SER A 65 8.28 -4.97 11.92
CA SER A 65 9.52 -5.65 11.52
C SER A 65 9.29 -7.14 11.24
N SER A 66 8.55 -7.85 12.10
CA SER A 66 8.24 -9.27 11.90
C SER A 66 7.48 -9.53 10.60
N GLU A 67 6.52 -8.67 10.26
CA GLU A 67 5.72 -8.79 9.05
C GLU A 67 6.49 -8.35 7.79
N LEU A 68 7.35 -7.32 7.89
CA LEU A 68 8.27 -6.93 6.80
C LEU A 68 9.29 -8.02 6.50
N ASN A 69 9.78 -8.75 7.50
CA ASN A 69 10.68 -9.90 7.29
C ASN A 69 10.01 -11.01 6.45
N LYS A 70 8.67 -11.05 6.41
CA LYS A 70 7.88 -11.99 5.60
C LYS A 70 7.46 -11.42 4.24
N ILE A 71 7.93 -10.22 3.86
CA ILE A 71 7.44 -9.51 2.67
C ILE A 71 7.54 -10.35 1.38
N ARG A 72 8.62 -11.10 1.20
CA ARG A 72 8.79 -12.01 0.04
C ARG A 72 7.74 -13.12 -0.01
N ILE A 73 7.26 -13.59 1.15
CA ILE A 73 6.20 -14.61 1.23
C ILE A 73 4.88 -14.00 0.78
N TYR A 74 4.57 -12.78 1.25
CA TYR A 74 3.38 -12.05 0.83
C TYR A 74 3.41 -11.70 -0.65
N GLN A 75 4.58 -11.33 -1.17
CA GLN A 75 4.78 -10.99 -2.57
C GLN A 75 4.41 -12.16 -3.50
N LYS A 76 4.79 -13.40 -3.15
CA LYS A 76 4.42 -14.61 -3.91
C LYS A 76 2.92 -14.88 -3.97
N LYS A 77 2.18 -14.45 -2.93
CA LYS A 77 0.72 -14.55 -2.89
C LYS A 77 0.04 -13.41 -3.64
N TYR A 78 0.76 -12.32 -3.87
CA TYR A 78 0.26 -11.14 -4.54
C TYR A 78 0.41 -11.33 -6.05
N ASP A 79 -0.72 -11.43 -6.75
CA ASP A 79 -0.76 -11.61 -8.19
C ASP A 79 -0.48 -10.25 -8.89
N PHE A 80 0.80 -9.86 -8.95
CA PHE A 80 1.24 -8.60 -9.57
C PHE A 80 0.81 -8.48 -11.05
N GLU A 81 0.62 -9.62 -11.74
CA GLU A 81 0.12 -9.69 -13.12
C GLU A 81 -1.33 -9.19 -13.21
N LYS A 82 -2.20 -9.51 -12.25
CA LYS A 82 -3.60 -9.03 -12.22
C LYS A 82 -3.76 -7.54 -12.01
N ILE A 83 -2.82 -6.86 -11.35
CA ILE A 83 -2.93 -5.41 -11.09
C ILE A 83 -2.53 -4.59 -12.32
N LYS A 84 -1.70 -5.12 -13.21
CA LYS A 84 -1.51 -4.52 -14.56
C LYS A 84 -2.81 -4.50 -15.38
N VAL A 85 -3.73 -5.45 -15.15
CA VAL A 85 -4.99 -5.56 -15.90
C VAL A 85 -6.02 -4.50 -15.50
N SER A 86 -5.93 -3.92 -14.29
CA SER A 86 -6.92 -2.98 -13.76
C SER A 86 -6.52 -1.50 -13.86
N ASN A 87 -5.37 -1.18 -14.46
CA ASN A 87 -4.96 0.20 -14.72
C ASN A 87 -5.94 0.91 -15.68
N ILE A 88 -7.03 1.43 -15.09
CA ILE A 88 -7.72 2.68 -15.44
C ILE A 88 -8.23 2.75 -16.89
N LYS A 89 -9.15 1.85 -17.26
CA LYS A 89 -10.10 2.11 -18.37
C LYS A 89 -11.58 2.06 -17.95
N LYS A 90 -11.91 1.55 -16.76
CA LYS A 90 -13.32 1.25 -16.39
C LYS A 90 -13.97 2.15 -15.33
N TYR A 91 -13.25 3.05 -14.66
CA TYR A 91 -13.81 3.82 -13.53
C TYR A 91 -13.94 5.34 -13.72
N LEU A 92 -13.72 5.89 -14.93
CA LEU A 92 -14.07 7.28 -15.26
C LEU A 92 -15.28 7.32 -16.20
N LYS A 93 -16.42 6.79 -15.75
CA LYS A 93 -17.73 7.18 -16.31
C LYS A 93 -18.86 6.81 -15.35
N THR A 94 -19.12 7.67 -14.37
CA THR A 94 -20.48 7.85 -13.86
C THR A 94 -20.72 9.33 -13.62
N ASN A 95 -21.61 9.87 -14.45
CA ASN A 95 -22.19 11.19 -14.33
C ASN A 95 -22.79 11.35 -12.93
N PHE A 96 -22.25 12.24 -12.10
CA PHE A 96 -23.07 12.88 -11.07
C PHE A 96 -23.95 13.92 -11.77
N LYS A 97 -25.01 13.43 -12.43
CA LYS A 97 -26.20 14.27 -12.66
C LYS A 97 -26.95 14.29 -11.32
N ASN A 98 -26.97 15.49 -10.74
CA ASN A 98 -27.99 16.05 -9.85
C ASN A 98 -28.56 15.10 -8.78
N PHE A 99 -28.14 15.34 -7.53
CA PHE A 99 -29.03 15.10 -6.39
C PHE A 99 -29.78 16.41 -6.06
N PRO A 100 -31.05 16.31 -5.62
CA PRO A 100 -31.98 17.44 -5.46
C PRO A 100 -31.52 18.48 -4.45
#